data_AF-A0A317AH04-F1
#
_entry.id   AF-A0A317AH04-F1
#
_cell.length_a   1.000
_cell.length_b   1.000
_cell.length_c   1.000
_cell.angle_alpha   90.00
_cell.angle_beta   90.00
_cell.angle_gamma   90.00
#
_symmetry.space_group_name_H-M   'P 1'
#
loop_
_entity.id
_entity.type
_entity.pdbx_description
1 polymer ?
#
loop_
_entity_poly.entity_id
_entity_poly.type
_entity_poly.pdbx_seq_one_letter_code
_entity_poly.pdbx_strand_id
1 'polypeptide(L)'
;MDEWRKYGPIGVLFDVIASICTPQTRQLLERLQRDEAEAIGVTANIRQLVKPVKTRWNSYFDTFVRAAELHGPIDSYIEFKLKEHSAATAPSRRRKNRELLPAAQPRLYVREGGLSGKDWATITEYIQLLEPFAEATRLLEGRG
;
A
#
# COMPACT_ATOMS: atom_id res chain seq x y z
N MET A 1 -1.93 22.20 2.51
CA MET A 1 -2.10 21.03 3.39
C MET A 1 -2.25 19.69 2.64
N ASP A 2 -2.55 19.63 1.34
CA ASP A 2 -2.64 18.35 0.58
C ASP A 2 -1.28 17.69 0.25
N GLU A 3 -0.16 18.35 0.53
CA GLU A 3 1.16 17.89 0.10
C GLU A 3 1.64 16.65 0.86
N TRP A 4 1.38 16.54 2.16
CA TRP A 4 1.92 15.42 2.96
C TRP A 4 1.44 14.04 2.49
N ARG A 5 0.27 13.97 1.83
CA ARG A 5 -0.29 12.73 1.27
C ARG A 5 0.35 12.32 -0.07
N LYS A 6 1.16 13.18 -0.68
CA LYS A 6 1.74 12.98 -2.01
C LYS A 6 3.21 12.60 -1.98
N TYR A 7 3.86 12.72 -0.82
CA TYR A 7 5.31 12.57 -0.71
C TYR A 7 5.68 11.64 0.45
N GLY A 8 6.92 11.13 0.38
CA GLY A 8 7.50 10.27 1.41
C GLY A 8 6.76 8.94 1.59
N PRO A 9 7.04 8.24 2.70
CA PRO A 9 6.51 6.92 3.01
C PRO A 9 4.98 6.84 2.92
N ILE A 10 4.30 7.87 3.43
CA ILE A 10 2.84 7.93 3.46
C ILE A 10 2.25 8.06 2.05
N GLY A 11 2.84 8.92 1.21
CA GLY A 11 2.38 9.06 -0.17
C GLY A 11 2.57 7.78 -0.98
N VAL A 12 3.70 7.09 -0.78
CA VAL A 12 3.98 5.79 -1.40
C VAL A 12 2.94 4.75 -0.94
N LEU A 13 2.71 4.63 0.36
CA LEU A 13 1.72 3.69 0.91
C LEU A 13 0.32 3.95 0.33
N PHE A 14 -0.12 5.22 0.25
CA PHE A 14 -1.42 5.54 -0.33
C PHE A 14 -1.51 5.19 -1.81
N ASP A 15 -0.44 5.38 -2.58
CA ASP A 15 -0.44 4.98 -3.98
C ASP A 15 -0.48 3.44 -4.15
N VAL A 16 0.19 2.68 -3.27
CA VAL A 16 0.06 1.21 -3.21
C VAL A 16 -1.39 0.82 -2.91
N ILE A 17 -1.99 1.36 -1.86
CA ILE A 17 -3.39 1.07 -1.50
C ILE A 17 -4.36 1.48 -2.61
N ALA A 18 -4.10 2.60 -3.30
CA ALA A 18 -4.89 3.04 -4.44
C ALA A 18 -4.75 2.09 -5.64
N SER A 19 -3.58 1.46 -5.83
CA SER A 19 -3.37 0.46 -6.88
C SER A 19 -4.15 -0.83 -6.65
N ILE A 20 -4.42 -1.18 -5.39
CA ILE A 20 -5.22 -2.35 -4.98
C ILE A 20 -6.71 -1.96 -4.94
N CYS A 21 -7.26 -1.64 -6.11
CA CYS A 21 -8.63 -1.14 -6.25
C CYS A 21 -9.54 -2.02 -7.12
N THR A 22 -8.99 -2.95 -7.87
CA THR A 22 -9.74 -3.85 -8.76
C THR A 22 -9.95 -5.21 -8.09
N PRO A 23 -11.00 -5.98 -8.46
CA PRO A 23 -11.17 -7.34 -7.97
C PRO A 23 -9.92 -8.21 -8.14
N GLN A 24 -9.24 -8.09 -9.29
CA GLN A 24 -8.05 -8.86 -9.61
C GLN A 24 -6.87 -8.52 -8.69
N THR A 25 -6.64 -7.23 -8.42
CA THR A 25 -5.55 -6.80 -7.52
C THR A 25 -5.84 -7.14 -6.06
N ARG A 26 -7.11 -7.10 -5.63
CA ARG A 26 -7.52 -7.57 -4.30
C ARG A 26 -7.31 -9.07 -4.15
N GLN A 27 -7.74 -9.87 -5.14
CA GLN A 27 -7.51 -11.31 -5.15
C GLN A 27 -6.04 -11.68 -5.11
N LEU A 28 -5.19 -10.91 -5.79
CA LEU A 28 -3.73 -11.08 -5.71
C LEU A 28 -3.23 -10.87 -4.27
N LEU A 29 -3.63 -9.78 -3.61
CA LEU A 29 -3.25 -9.53 -2.22
C LEU A 29 -3.76 -10.62 -1.27
N GLU A 30 -4.98 -11.12 -1.47
CA GLU A 30 -5.50 -12.24 -0.68
C GLU A 30 -4.71 -13.52 -0.89
N ARG A 31 -4.23 -13.80 -2.11
CA ARG A 31 -3.35 -14.95 -2.37
C ARG A 31 -2.03 -14.79 -1.62
N LEU A 32 -1.40 -13.63 -1.71
CA LEU A 32 -0.16 -13.35 -0.99
C LEU A 32 -0.30 -13.50 0.54
N GLN A 33 -1.45 -13.13 1.11
CA GLN A 33 -1.76 -13.40 2.52
C GLN A 33 -1.85 -14.91 2.84
N ARG A 34 -2.39 -15.73 1.93
CA ARG A 34 -2.43 -17.19 2.11
C ARG A 34 -1.02 -17.77 2.00
N ASP A 35 -0.24 -17.34 1.01
CA ASP A 35 1.12 -17.80 0.77
C ASP A 35 2.01 -17.50 1.99
N GLU A 36 1.88 -16.30 2.58
CA GLU A 36 2.59 -15.94 3.81
C GLU A 36 2.15 -16.80 5.00
N ALA A 37 0.84 -16.98 5.20
CA ALA A 37 0.33 -17.81 6.29
C ALA A 37 0.77 -19.28 6.17
N GLU A 38 0.80 -19.82 4.95
CA GLU A 38 1.31 -21.15 4.64
C GLU A 38 2.82 -21.25 4.96
N ALA A 39 3.61 -20.26 4.57
CA ALA A 39 5.05 -20.22 4.83
C ALA A 39 5.40 -20.24 6.33
N ILE A 40 4.56 -19.67 7.18
CA ILE A 40 4.73 -19.67 8.64
C ILE A 40 3.93 -20.79 9.35
N GLY A 41 3.20 -21.62 8.61
CA GLY A 41 2.46 -22.77 9.13
C GLY A 41 1.21 -22.43 9.95
N VAL A 42 0.55 -21.30 9.66
CA VAL A 42 -0.68 -20.86 10.36
C VAL A 42 -1.88 -20.78 9.41
N THR A 43 -3.09 -20.83 9.98
CA THR A 43 -4.31 -20.60 9.20
C THR A 43 -4.38 -19.15 8.72
N ALA A 44 -4.56 -18.96 7.41
CA ALA A 44 -4.67 -17.63 6.81
C ALA A 44 -5.89 -16.87 7.35
N ASN A 45 -5.65 -15.73 8.00
CA ASN A 45 -6.67 -14.78 8.41
C ASN A 45 -6.73 -13.62 7.41
N ILE A 46 -7.53 -13.78 6.36
CA ILE A 46 -7.57 -12.82 5.24
C ILE A 46 -8.22 -11.51 5.66
N ARG A 47 -7.49 -10.41 5.51
CA ARG A 47 -7.94 -9.06 5.81
C ARG A 47 -7.97 -8.20 4.53
N GLN A 48 -9.02 -7.39 4.41
CA GLN A 48 -9.12 -6.39 3.35
C GLN A 48 -8.34 -5.13 3.72
N LEU A 49 -7.78 -4.43 2.73
CA LEU A 49 -7.21 -3.10 2.98
C LEU A 49 -8.30 -2.10 3.35
N VAL A 50 -7.96 -1.20 4.27
CA VAL A 50 -8.77 -0.02 4.59
C VAL A 50 -8.28 1.13 3.73
N LYS A 51 -9.21 1.86 3.10
CA LYS A 51 -8.88 3.08 2.35
C LYS A 51 -9.12 4.30 3.22
N PRO A 52 -8.22 5.31 3.17
CA PRO A 52 -8.42 6.52 3.93
C PRO A 52 -9.55 7.34 3.31
N VAL A 53 -10.45 7.83 4.16
CA VAL A 53 -11.54 8.74 3.83
C VAL A 53 -11.08 10.16 4.12
N LYS A 54 -11.00 11.00 3.08
CA LYS A 54 -10.42 12.35 3.17
C LYS A 54 -11.05 13.24 4.24
N THR A 55 -12.33 13.04 4.53
CA THR A 55 -13.13 13.85 5.46
C THR A 55 -13.17 13.30 6.89
N ARG A 56 -12.66 12.08 7.14
CA ARG A 56 -12.67 11.48 8.49
C ARG A 56 -11.27 11.09 8.90
N TRP A 57 -10.67 11.86 9.81
CA TRP A 57 -9.28 11.70 10.19
C TRP A 57 -8.96 10.29 10.76
N ASN A 58 -9.88 9.70 11.54
CA ASN A 58 -9.72 8.34 12.10
C ASN A 58 -9.44 7.28 11.03
N SER A 59 -10.00 7.45 9.83
CA SER A 59 -9.79 6.49 8.74
C SER A 59 -8.33 6.40 8.29
N TYR A 60 -7.53 7.45 8.51
CA TYR A 60 -6.09 7.44 8.25
C TYR A 60 -5.35 6.54 9.24
N PHE A 61 -5.69 6.63 10.53
CA PHE A 61 -5.18 5.73 11.55
C PHE A 61 -5.55 4.28 11.24
N ASP A 62 -6.82 4.00 10.97
CA ASP A 62 -7.28 2.64 10.61
C ASP A 62 -6.58 2.10 9.37
N THR A 63 -6.31 2.97 8.39
CA THR A 63 -5.55 2.63 7.17
C THR A 63 -4.12 2.22 7.52
N PHE A 64 -3.43 2.99 8.36
CA PHE A 64 -2.05 2.70 8.74
C PHE A 64 -1.95 1.41 9.55
N VAL A 65 -2.83 1.22 10.53
CA VAL A 65 -2.88 -0.03 11.32
C VAL A 65 -3.11 -1.22 10.41
N ARG A 66 -4.11 -1.19 9.52
CA ARG A 66 -4.36 -2.29 8.58
C ARG A 66 -3.19 -2.52 7.61
N ALA A 67 -2.51 -1.47 7.17
CA ALA A 67 -1.34 -1.61 6.32
C ALA A 67 -0.18 -2.28 7.07
N ALA A 68 0.08 -1.90 8.32
CA ALA A 68 1.13 -2.49 9.15
C ALA A 68 0.84 -3.97 9.46
N GLU A 69 -0.42 -4.32 9.73
CA GLU A 69 -0.88 -5.72 9.88
C GLU A 69 -0.63 -6.55 8.62
N LEU A 70 -0.62 -5.92 7.45
CA LEU A 70 -0.47 -6.55 6.14
C LEU A 70 0.87 -6.20 5.49
N HIS A 71 1.91 -5.82 6.26
CA HIS A 71 3.15 -5.31 5.66
C HIS A 71 3.79 -6.34 4.71
N GLY A 72 3.90 -7.62 5.12
CA GLY A 72 4.56 -8.66 4.33
C GLY A 72 3.83 -8.96 3.01
N PRO A 73 2.49 -9.14 3.01
CA PRO A 73 1.73 -9.30 1.78
C PRO A 73 1.75 -8.04 0.89
N ILE A 74 1.80 -6.85 1.48
CA ILE A 74 1.95 -5.58 0.74
C ILE A 74 3.32 -5.50 0.08
N ASP A 75 4.40 -5.82 0.78
CA ASP A 75 5.76 -5.83 0.23
C ASP A 75 5.88 -6.84 -0.92
N SER A 76 5.29 -8.03 -0.75
CA SER A 76 5.22 -9.04 -1.80
C SER A 76 4.42 -8.55 -3.03
N TYR A 77 3.33 -7.82 -2.81
CA TYR A 77 2.54 -7.20 -3.89
C TYR A 77 3.36 -6.15 -4.64
N ILE A 78 4.06 -5.28 -3.90
CA ILE A 78 4.94 -4.25 -4.47
C ILE A 78 6.02 -4.91 -5.31
N GLU A 79 6.72 -5.93 -4.78
CA GLU A 79 7.76 -6.65 -5.50
C GLU A 79 7.24 -7.29 -6.78
N PHE A 80 6.06 -7.94 -6.72
CA PHE A 80 5.38 -8.48 -7.90
C PHE A 80 5.15 -7.41 -8.96
N LYS A 81 4.68 -6.22 -8.56
CA LYS A 81 4.42 -5.10 -9.48
C LYS A 81 5.68 -4.45 -10.03
N LEU A 82 6.76 -4.39 -9.26
CA LEU A 82 8.08 -3.94 -9.74
C LEU A 82 8.64 -4.90 -10.80
N LYS A 83 8.49 -6.22 -10.59
CA LYS A 83 8.88 -7.25 -11.57
C LYS A 83 8.03 -7.15 -12.85
N GLU A 84 6.71 -7.00 -12.72
CA GLU A 84 5.80 -6.82 -13.87
C GLU A 84 6.18 -5.57 -14.69
N HIS A 85 6.44 -4.45 -14.01
CA HIS A 85 6.82 -3.21 -14.68
C HIS A 85 8.21 -3.28 -15.34
N SER A 86 9.20 -3.88 -14.68
CA SER A 86 10.55 -4.04 -15.24
C SER A 86 10.53 -4.96 -16.48
N ALA A 87 9.74 -6.04 -16.47
CA ALA A 87 9.56 -6.90 -17.64
C ALA A 87 8.86 -6.17 -18.80
N ALA A 88 7.86 -5.33 -18.51
CA ALA A 88 7.15 -4.56 -19.54
C ALA A 88 7.99 -3.44 -20.16
N THR A 89 8.93 -2.88 -19.39
CA THR A 89 9.82 -1.79 -19.82
C THR A 89 11.18 -2.27 -20.32
N ALA A 90 11.50 -3.56 -20.16
CA ALA A 90 12.71 -4.16 -20.70
C ALA A 90 12.78 -3.90 -22.22
N PRO A 91 13.92 -3.41 -22.74
CA PRO A 91 14.04 -3.07 -24.14
C PRO A 91 13.87 -4.33 -24.99
N SER A 92 12.69 -4.47 -25.61
CA SER A 92 12.53 -5.38 -26.73
C SER A 92 13.50 -4.93 -27.81
N ARG A 93 14.53 -5.74 -28.09
CA ARG A 93 15.49 -5.55 -29.21
C ARG A 93 14.82 -5.44 -30.61
N ARG A 94 13.48 -5.27 -30.70
CA ARG A 94 12.68 -5.29 -31.94
C ARG A 94 11.57 -4.23 -32.03
N ARG A 95 11.73 -3.04 -31.47
CA ARG A 95 10.80 -1.92 -31.75
C ARG A 95 11.52 -0.66 -32.23
N LYS A 96 12.11 -0.76 -33.42
CA LYS A 96 12.33 0.38 -34.32
C LYS A 96 10.96 0.76 -34.89
N ASN A 97 10.54 2.02 -34.82
CA ASN A 97 9.32 2.58 -35.43
C ASN A 97 7.97 2.28 -34.74
N ARG A 98 7.80 2.75 -33.52
CA ARG A 98 6.46 3.20 -33.09
C ARG A 98 6.64 4.54 -32.41
N GLU A 99 6.04 5.58 -32.99
CA GLU A 99 5.96 6.91 -32.39
C GLU A 99 5.47 6.73 -30.95
N LEU A 100 6.39 6.98 -30.01
CA LEU A 100 6.16 6.81 -28.59
C LEU A 100 5.34 8.02 -28.15
N LEU A 101 4.02 7.83 -28.08
CA LEU A 101 3.19 8.62 -27.16
C LEU A 101 3.91 8.67 -25.81
N PRO A 102 3.92 9.81 -25.09
CA PRO A 102 4.56 9.88 -23.78
C PRO A 102 3.99 8.75 -22.91
N ALA A 103 4.82 7.77 -22.55
CA ALA A 103 4.38 6.72 -21.66
C ALA A 103 3.85 7.39 -20.39
N ALA A 104 2.61 7.09 -20.00
CA ALA A 104 2.05 7.60 -18.76
C ALA A 104 3.05 7.35 -17.64
N GLN A 105 3.32 8.37 -16.81
CA GLN A 105 4.29 8.23 -15.73
C GLN A 105 3.92 7.03 -14.85
N PRO A 106 4.88 6.16 -14.50
CA PRO A 106 4.60 5.03 -13.62
C PRO A 106 4.12 5.52 -12.26
N ARG A 107 3.38 4.65 -11.58
CA ARG A 107 2.89 4.88 -10.22
C ARG A 107 4.02 5.27 -9.26
N LEU A 108 3.71 6.07 -8.25
CA LEU A 108 4.68 6.61 -7.30
C LEU A 108 5.46 5.47 -6.62
N TYR A 109 4.78 4.43 -6.15
CA TYR A 109 5.49 3.32 -5.49
C TYR A 109 6.43 2.56 -6.43
N VAL A 110 6.15 2.56 -7.74
CA VAL A 110 7.05 1.97 -8.74
C VAL A 110 8.29 2.85 -8.94
N ARG A 111 8.10 4.18 -8.94
CA ARG A 111 9.18 5.15 -9.07
C ARG A 111 10.12 5.16 -7.86
N GLU A 112 9.55 5.06 -6.67
CA GLU A 112 10.30 5.05 -5.40
C GLU A 112 10.86 3.66 -5.04
N GLY A 113 10.50 2.61 -5.80
CA GLY A 113 11.00 1.25 -5.57
C GLY A 113 10.32 0.50 -4.41
N GLY A 114 9.14 0.96 -3.97
CA GLY A 114 8.38 0.35 -2.89
C GLY A 114 8.53 1.06 -1.55
N LEU A 115 8.26 0.33 -0.47
CA LEU A 115 8.47 0.76 0.91
C LEU A 115 9.66 -0.01 1.49
N SER A 116 10.61 0.71 2.08
CA SER A 116 11.74 0.13 2.80
C SER A 116 11.38 -0.14 4.27
N GLY A 117 12.23 -0.88 4.98
CA GLY A 117 12.09 -1.06 6.43
C GLY A 117 12.10 0.25 7.21
N LYS A 118 12.83 1.27 6.74
CA LYS A 118 12.81 2.61 7.33
C LYS A 118 11.46 3.30 7.11
N ASP A 119 10.87 3.13 5.93
CA ASP A 119 9.56 3.70 5.61
C ASP A 119 8.46 3.07 6.48
N TRP A 120 8.52 1.75 6.69
CA TRP A 120 7.65 1.05 7.62
C TRP A 120 7.84 1.48 9.08
N ALA A 121 9.07 1.76 9.50
CA ALA A 121 9.34 2.33 10.82
C ALA A 121 8.68 3.70 10.98
N THR A 122 8.83 4.58 9.98
CA THR A 122 8.14 5.88 9.97
C THR A 122 6.62 5.73 10.02
N ILE A 123 6.02 4.82 9.24
CA ILE A 123 4.57 4.54 9.30
C ILE A 123 4.15 4.08 10.70
N THR A 124 4.96 3.25 11.35
CA THR A 124 4.72 2.78 12.72
C THR A 124 4.78 3.92 13.74
N GLU A 125 5.72 4.86 13.59
CA GLU A 125 5.77 6.08 14.41
C GLU A 125 4.50 6.92 14.26
N TYR A 126 3.96 7.05 13.05
CA TYR A 126 2.67 7.72 12.83
C TYR A 126 1.52 6.99 13.54
N ILE A 127 1.49 5.66 13.54
CA ILE A 127 0.48 4.88 14.27
C ILE A 127 0.56 5.22 15.77
N GLN A 128 1.77 5.14 16.36
CA GLN A 128 1.99 5.42 17.78
C GLN A 128 1.60 6.86 18.16
N LEU A 129 1.90 7.84 17.30
CA LEU A 129 1.53 9.23 17.53
C LEU A 129 0.00 9.45 17.50
N LEU A 130 -0.69 8.73 16.61
CA LEU A 130 -2.13 8.91 16.39
C LEU A 130 -3.00 8.06 17.33
N GLU A 131 -2.47 6.98 17.88
CA GLU A 131 -3.20 6.03 18.72
C GLU A 131 -3.92 6.68 19.93
N PRO A 132 -3.29 7.56 20.74
CA PRO A 132 -3.98 8.19 21.86
C PRO A 132 -5.19 9.03 21.44
N PHE A 133 -5.10 9.70 20.28
CA PHE A 133 -6.20 10.49 19.75
C PHE A 133 -7.34 9.62 19.22
N ALA A 134 -7.00 8.47 18.63
CA ALA A 134 -7.98 7.52 18.11
C ALA A 134 -8.74 6.87 19.27
N GLU A 135 -8.05 6.55 20.37
CA GLU A 135 -8.67 6.07 21.61
C GLU A 135 -9.57 7.14 22.24
N ALA A 136 -9.06 8.37 22.41
CA ALA A 136 -9.84 9.47 22.97
C ALA A 136 -11.12 9.72 22.16
N THR A 137 -11.02 9.70 20.83
CA THR A 137 -12.19 9.88 19.95
C THR A 137 -13.19 8.75 20.10
N ARG A 138 -12.72 7.49 20.19
CA ARG A 138 -13.59 6.32 20.41
C ARG A 138 -14.33 6.41 21.75
N LEU A 139 -13.68 6.92 22.80
CA LEU A 139 -14.31 7.14 24.10
C LEU A 139 -15.36 8.26 24.05
N LEU A 140 -15.08 9.34 23.31
CA LEU A 140 -15.95 10.51 23.18
C LEU A 140 -17.12 10.33 22.21
N GLU A 141 -16.96 9.47 21.18
CA GLU A 141 -18.04 9.11 20.25
C GLU A 141 -19.20 8.36 20.95
N GLY A 142 -18.98 7.91 22.21
CA GLY A 142 -19.96 7.18 23.02
C GLY A 142 -20.15 5.74 22.54
N ARG A 143 -20.38 4.81 23.48
CA ARG A 143 -20.97 3.51 23.12
C ARG A 143 -22.41 3.79 22.71
N GLY A 144 -22.65 3.96 21.40
CA GLY A 144 -24.01 4.02 20.85
C GLY A 144 -24.86 2.85 21.33
#